data_AF-A0A0G2IFL6-F1
#
_entry.id   AF-A0A0G2IFL6-F1
#
_cell.length_a   1.000
_cell.length_b   1.000
_cell.length_c   1.000
_cell.angle_alpha   90.00
_cell.angle_beta   90.00
_cell.angle_gamma   90.00
#
_symmetry.space_group_name_H-M   'P 1'
#
loop_
_entity.id
_entity.type
_entity.pdbx_description
1 polymer ?
#
loop_
_entity_poly.entity_id
_entity_poly.type
_entity_poly.pdbx_seq_one_letter_code
_entity_poly.pdbx_strand_id
1 'polypeptide(L)'
;MAAFPEAKAEGRPAFVTEITKASVPYLEATMEEILRISNTVPIIERDAVQDTALLGHSAAKGTCVFFLGYGPSFLGPAFGIDESRRSPQARDSN
;
A
#
# COMPACT_ATOMS: atom_id res chain seq x y z
N MET A 1 31.15 1.35 11.14
CA MET A 1 31.54 1.96 9.84
C MET A 1 30.36 2.75 9.31
N ALA A 2 30.59 3.85 8.59
CA ALA A 2 29.49 4.58 7.94
C ALA A 2 28.95 3.75 6.76
N ALA A 3 27.63 3.74 6.56
CA ALA A 3 26.98 3.00 5.47
C ALA A 3 27.37 3.52 4.06
N PHE A 4 27.67 4.82 3.94
CA PHE A 4 28.03 5.49 2.69
C PHE A 4 29.26 6.39 2.89
N PRO A 5 30.47 5.84 2.95
CA PRO A 5 31.67 6.60 3.31
C PRO A 5 32.09 7.62 2.25
N GLU A 6 31.96 7.30 0.95
CA GLU A 6 32.30 8.20 -0.17
C GLU A 6 31.34 9.39 -0.22
N ALA A 7 30.03 9.12 -0.20
CA ALA A 7 29.00 10.16 -0.17
C ALA A 7 29.19 11.12 1.01
N LYS A 8 29.55 10.58 2.19
CA LYS A 8 29.85 11.38 3.39
C LYS A 8 31.09 12.26 3.21
N ALA A 9 32.17 11.71 2.65
CA ALA A 9 33.41 12.46 2.43
C ALA A 9 33.22 13.62 1.43
N GLU A 10 32.38 13.41 0.43
CA GLU A 10 32.06 14.40 -0.61
C GLU A 10 30.94 15.39 -0.20
N GLY A 11 30.29 15.19 0.96
CA GLY A 11 29.23 16.07 1.44
C GLY A 11 27.95 16.03 0.61
N ARG A 12 27.66 14.91 -0.05
CA ARG A 12 26.50 14.72 -0.94
C ARG A 12 25.55 13.63 -0.43
N PRO A 13 24.29 13.57 -0.91
CA PRO A 13 23.45 12.40 -0.71
C PRO A 13 24.03 11.15 -1.40
N ALA A 14 23.69 9.98 -0.87
CA ALA A 14 24.03 8.71 -1.49
C ALA A 14 23.21 8.51 -2.79
N PHE A 15 23.85 7.98 -3.82
CA PHE A 15 23.19 7.56 -5.05
C PHE A 15 22.44 6.24 -4.86
N VAL A 16 21.47 5.98 -5.74
CA VAL A 16 20.69 4.72 -5.72
C VAL A 16 21.57 3.48 -5.77
N THR A 17 22.69 3.53 -6.48
CA THR A 17 23.64 2.41 -6.59
C THR A 17 24.43 2.17 -5.30
N GLU A 18 24.67 3.20 -4.50
CA GLU A 18 25.31 3.08 -3.19
C GLU A 18 24.32 2.52 -2.17
N ILE A 19 23.06 3.00 -2.20
CA ILE A 19 21.98 2.54 -1.32
C ILE A 19 21.66 1.07 -1.56
N THR A 20 21.40 0.69 -2.81
CA THR A 20 20.94 -0.68 -3.17
C THR A 20 22.02 -1.76 -3.03
N LYS A 21 23.30 -1.37 -2.93
CA LYS A 21 24.42 -2.31 -2.74
C LYS A 21 24.93 -2.36 -1.31
N ALA A 22 24.50 -1.45 -0.45
CA ALA A 22 24.97 -1.40 0.93
C ALA A 22 24.30 -2.47 1.77
N SER A 23 25.11 -3.24 2.51
CA SER A 23 24.60 -4.15 3.53
C SER A 23 24.39 -3.39 4.83
N VAL A 24 23.22 -2.77 4.98
CA VAL A 24 22.84 -2.00 6.17
C VAL A 24 21.70 -2.73 6.88
N PRO A 25 21.89 -3.13 8.16
CA PRO A 25 20.82 -3.76 8.93
C PRO A 25 19.55 -2.93 8.89
N TYR A 26 18.41 -3.57 8.61
CA TYR A 26 17.08 -2.95 8.55
C TYR A 26 16.87 -1.88 7.46
N LEU A 27 17.80 -1.66 6.51
CA LEU A 27 17.58 -0.68 5.44
C LEU A 27 16.33 -1.00 4.62
N GLU A 28 16.21 -2.24 4.13
CA GLU A 28 15.03 -2.68 3.39
C GLU A 28 13.76 -2.57 4.25
N ALA A 29 13.80 -3.05 5.51
CA ALA A 29 12.65 -2.95 6.41
C ALA A 29 12.23 -1.49 6.67
N THR A 30 13.19 -0.56 6.75
CA THR A 30 12.93 0.87 6.91
C THR A 30 12.35 1.47 5.64
N MET A 31 12.87 1.10 4.47
CA MET A 31 12.33 1.55 3.19
C MET A 31 10.88 1.07 3.00
N GLU A 32 10.61 -0.19 3.30
CA GLU A 32 9.25 -0.77 3.25
C GLU A 32 8.32 -0.08 4.25
N GLU A 33 8.78 0.21 5.48
CA GLU A 33 7.98 0.91 6.48
C GLU A 33 7.68 2.35 6.06
N ILE A 34 8.65 3.05 5.48
CA ILE A 34 8.45 4.38 4.89
C ILE A 34 7.38 4.31 3.81
N LEU A 35 7.46 3.35 2.89
CA LEU A 35 6.47 3.18 1.83
C LEU A 35 5.09 2.79 2.37
N ARG A 36 5.02 2.01 3.45
CA ARG A 36 3.76 1.63 4.11
C ARG A 36 3.02 2.85 4.67
N ILE A 37 3.75 3.82 5.25
CA ILE A 37 3.13 4.98 5.93
C ILE A 37 3.12 6.27 5.10
N SER A 38 3.97 6.39 4.07
CA SER A 38 4.10 7.61 3.28
C SER A 38 2.88 7.89 2.41
N ASN A 39 2.04 6.87 2.17
CA ASN A 39 0.86 6.97 1.33
C ASN A 39 1.18 7.48 -0.08
N THR A 40 2.30 7.01 -0.66
CA THR A 40 2.81 7.47 -1.95
C THR A 40 1.79 7.29 -3.09
N VAL A 41 0.92 6.29 -2.97
CA VAL A 41 -0.22 6.05 -3.89
C VAL A 41 -1.52 6.12 -3.07
N PRO A 42 -2.11 7.33 -2.92
CA PRO A 42 -3.24 7.53 -2.02
C PRO A 42 -4.54 6.89 -2.51
N ILE A 43 -4.72 6.79 -3.83
CA ILE A 43 -5.93 6.28 -4.46
C ILE A 43 -5.54 5.39 -5.62
N ILE A 44 -6.17 4.22 -5.71
CA ILE A 44 -6.11 3.34 -6.86
C ILE A 44 -7.49 3.31 -7.50
N GLU A 45 -7.56 3.54 -8.80
CA GLU A 45 -8.81 3.52 -9.56
C GLU A 45 -8.97 2.21 -10.33
N ARG A 46 -10.19 1.68 -10.40
CA ARG A 46 -10.57 0.55 -11.27
C ARG A 46 -11.93 0.78 -11.90
N ASP A 47 -12.06 0.46 -13.18
CA ASP A 47 -13.36 0.41 -13.84
C ASP A 47 -13.99 -0.98 -13.71
N ALA A 48 -15.27 -1.01 -13.38
CA ALA A 48 -16.07 -2.23 -13.42
C ALA A 48 -16.25 -2.68 -14.88
N VAL A 49 -15.54 -3.72 -15.31
CA VAL A 49 -15.63 -4.24 -16.69
C VAL A 49 -16.95 -4.97 -16.99
N GLN A 50 -17.69 -5.30 -15.93
CA GLN A 50 -19.03 -5.90 -15.94
C GLN A 50 -19.78 -5.49 -14.67
N ASP A 51 -21.09 -5.68 -14.64
CA ASP A 51 -21.88 -5.49 -13.42
C ASP A 51 -21.30 -6.35 -12.29
N THR A 52 -20.95 -5.70 -11.18
CA THR A 52 -20.18 -6.28 -10.07
C THR A 52 -20.79 -5.89 -8.74
N ALA A 53 -20.72 -6.76 -7.75
CA ALA A 53 -21.10 -6.43 -6.38
C ALA A 53 -19.85 -6.28 -5.50
N LEU A 54 -19.76 -5.16 -4.77
CA LEU A 54 -18.68 -4.86 -3.81
C LEU A 54 -19.30 -4.68 -2.43
N LEU A 55 -18.95 -5.55 -1.47
CA LEU A 55 -19.47 -5.51 -0.10
C LEU A 55 -21.02 -5.42 -0.04
N GLY A 56 -21.69 -6.13 -0.96
CA GLY A 56 -23.14 -6.13 -1.10
C GLY A 56 -23.74 -4.86 -1.73
N HIS A 57 -22.92 -3.99 -2.34
CA HIS A 57 -23.37 -2.84 -3.14
C HIS A 57 -23.14 -3.12 -4.63
N SER A 58 -24.12 -2.78 -5.47
CA SER A 58 -24.01 -2.97 -6.92
C SER A 58 -23.22 -1.83 -7.56
N ALA A 59 -22.26 -2.18 -8.41
CA ALA A 59 -21.53 -1.30 -9.31
C ALA A 59 -21.79 -1.78 -10.75
N ALA A 60 -22.46 -0.95 -11.56
CA ALA A 60 -22.75 -1.29 -12.95
C ALA A 60 -21.46 -1.28 -13.79
N LYS A 61 -21.47 -1.99 -14.93
CA LYS A 61 -20.40 -1.90 -15.92
C LYS A 61 -20.08 -0.44 -16.27
N GLY A 62 -18.80 -0.09 -16.30
CA GLY A 62 -18.30 1.27 -16.53
C GLY A 62 -18.26 2.15 -15.27
N THR A 63 -18.66 1.63 -14.10
CA THR A 63 -18.50 2.36 -12.84
C THR A 63 -17.02 2.40 -12.45
N CYS A 64 -16.48 3.59 -12.32
CA CYS A 64 -15.18 3.83 -11.70
C CYS A 64 -15.27 3.66 -10.17
N VAL A 65 -14.38 2.83 -9.63
CA VAL A 65 -14.27 2.48 -8.22
C VAL A 65 -12.92 2.95 -7.69
N PHE A 66 -12.96 3.76 -6.63
CA PHE A 66 -11.78 4.25 -5.94
C PHE A 66 -11.47 3.40 -4.71
N PHE A 67 -10.26 2.86 -4.68
CA PHE A 67 -9.67 2.18 -3.53
C PHE A 67 -8.76 3.16 -2.80
N LEU A 68 -9.21 3.60 -1.63
CA LEU A 68 -8.47 4.53 -0.79
C LEU A 68 -7.38 3.76 -0.02
N GLY A 69 -6.11 4.10 -0.27
CA GLY A 69 -4.95 3.49 0.40
C GLY A 69 -4.78 3.91 1.86
N TYR A 70 -5.61 4.84 2.32
CA TYR A 70 -5.61 5.40 3.66
C TYR A 70 -7.04 5.64 4.12
N GLY A 71 -7.28 5.52 5.43
CA GLY A 71 -8.59 5.66 6.03
C GLY A 71 -8.85 4.62 7.12
N PRO A 72 -10.11 4.35 7.46
CA PRO A 72 -10.50 3.30 8.39
C PRO A 72 -9.92 1.95 7.96
N SER A 73 -9.51 1.13 8.93
CA SER A 73 -8.61 -0.04 8.81
C SER A 73 -7.11 0.26 8.77
N PHE A 74 -6.68 1.49 8.42
CA PHE A 74 -5.26 1.88 8.45
C PHE A 74 -4.97 2.92 9.55
N LEU A 75 -5.70 4.04 9.54
CA LEU A 75 -5.58 5.12 10.53
C LEU A 75 -6.45 4.89 11.78
N GLY A 76 -7.21 3.80 11.80
CA GLY A 76 -8.13 3.44 12.86
C GLY A 76 -8.84 2.12 12.56
N PRO A 77 -9.83 1.72 13.38
CA PRO A 77 -10.59 0.49 13.15
C PRO A 77 -11.26 0.47 11.75
N ALA A 78 -11.39 -0.72 11.18
CA ALA A 78 -12.16 -0.91 9.95
C ALA A 78 -13.64 -0.58 10.17
N PHE A 79 -14.34 -0.26 9.08
CA PHE A 79 -15.80 -0.16 9.14
C PHE A 79 -16.41 -1.50 9.52
N GLY A 80 -17.47 -1.47 10.34
CA GLY A 80 -18.32 -2.64 10.55
C GLY A 80 -19.02 -2.99 9.26
N ILE A 81 -18.61 -4.10 8.64
CA ILE A 81 -19.24 -4.64 7.44
C ILE A 81 -20.10 -5.81 7.88
N ASP A 82 -21.36 -5.82 7.46
CA ASP A 82 -22.24 -6.98 7.65
C ASP A 82 -21.67 -8.18 6.87
N GLU A 83 -21.24 -9.21 7.59
CA GLU A 83 -20.63 -10.40 7.01
C GLU A 83 -21.57 -11.12 6.04
N SER A 84 -22.89 -10.99 6.22
CA SER A 84 -23.90 -11.52 5.29
C SER A 84 -23.92 -10.82 3.92
N ARG A 85 -23.17 -9.72 3.76
CA ARG A 85 -23.01 -8.98 2.50
C ARG A 85 -21.70 -9.27 1.79
N ARG A 86 -20.75 -9.96 2.43
CA ARG A 86 -19.50 -10.40 1.78
C ARG A 86 -19.78 -11.49 0.74
N SER A 87 -18.89 -11.66 -0.24
CA SER A 87 -18.96 -12.81 -1.14
C SER A 87 -18.72 -14.11 -0.36
N PRO A 88 -19.24 -15.27 -0.82
CA PRO A 88 -18.99 -16.55 -0.15
C PRO A 88 -17.51 -16.83 0.07
N GLN A 89 -16.69 -16.61 -0.96
CA GLN A 89 -15.24 -16.80 -0.90
C GLN A 89 -14.56 -15.96 0.20
N ALA A 90 -15.05 -14.74 0.43
CA ALA A 90 -14.52 -13.85 1.45
C ALA A 90 -14.95 -14.24 2.87
N ARG A 91 -15.98 -15.08 3.04
CA ARG A 91 -16.40 -15.61 4.35
C ARG A 91 -15.63 -16.88 4.72
N ASP A 92 -15.29 -17.69 3.72
CA ASP A 92 -14.65 -18.99 3.91
C ASP A 92 -13.13 -18.89 4.19
N SER A 93 -12.55 -17.69 4.10
CA SER A 93 -11.11 -17.44 4.22
C SER A 93 -10.63 -17.06 5.63
N ASN A 94 -11.46 -17.30 6.65
CA ASN A 94 -11.19 -16.94 8.06
C ASN A 94 -10.96 -18.17 8.96
#